data_AF-A0A925G0U5-F1
#
_entry.id   AF-A0A925G0U5-F1
#
_cell.length_a   1.000
_cell.length_b   1.000
_cell.length_c   1.000
_cell.angle_alpha   90.00
_cell.angle_beta   90.00
_cell.angle_gamma   90.00
#
_symmetry.space_group_name_H-M   'P 1'
#
loop_
_entity.id
_entity.type
_entity.pdbx_description
1 polymer ?
#
loop_
_entity_poly.entity_id
_entity_poly.type
_entity_poly.pdbx_seq_one_letter_code
_entity_poly.pdbx_strand_id
1 'polypeptide(L)'
;MHCMNCGSSVRDNARFCDSCGATIADPEATRLAPRAQAQQQAVMPPRSKDESSDLERTIFTARPTMMFIKAGYIAAALAAVLLTILLAMLLPSVSWYNWLPFA
;
A
#
# COMPACT_ATOMS: atom_id res chain seq x y z
N MET A 1 3.38 38.75 6.33
CA MET A 1 3.44 38.06 7.65
C MET A 1 4.68 37.16 7.77
N HIS A 2 5.07 36.67 8.96
CA HIS A 2 6.16 35.68 9.12
C HIS A 2 5.62 34.31 9.52
N CYS A 3 6.25 33.24 9.03
CA CYS A 3 5.88 31.87 9.38
C CYS A 3 6.22 31.58 10.86
N MET A 4 5.25 31.08 11.62
CA MET A 4 5.47 30.69 13.03
C MET A 4 6.38 29.46 13.18
N ASN A 5 6.55 28.67 12.12
CA ASN A 5 7.36 27.45 12.15
C ASN A 5 8.85 27.70 11.83
N CYS A 6 9.15 28.61 10.91
CA CYS A 6 10.53 28.83 10.44
C CYS A 6 10.98 30.30 10.38
N GLY A 7 10.10 31.26 10.68
CA GLY A 7 10.42 32.69 10.67
C GLY A 7 10.53 33.35 9.29
N SER A 8 10.42 32.61 8.19
CA SER A 8 10.52 33.20 6.86
C SER A 8 9.33 34.12 6.55
N SER A 9 9.53 35.11 5.68
CA SER A 9 8.48 36.01 5.23
C SER A 9 7.50 35.29 4.30
N VAL A 10 6.21 35.39 4.59
CA VAL A 10 5.14 34.74 3.82
C VAL A 10 4.11 35.77 3.34
N ARG A 11 3.60 35.55 2.12
CA ARG A 11 2.58 36.38 1.45
C ARG A 11 1.23 36.18 2.13
N ASP A 12 0.48 37.27 2.31
CA ASP A 12 -0.74 37.33 3.15
C ASP A 12 -1.89 36.41 2.71
N ASN A 13 -1.82 35.80 1.53
CA ASN A 13 -2.78 34.84 0.96
C ASN A 13 -2.18 33.45 0.66
N ALA A 14 -0.98 33.14 1.15
CA ALA A 14 -0.35 31.84 0.93
C ALA A 14 -0.90 30.80 1.91
N ARG A 15 -1.37 29.66 1.39
CA ARG A 15 -1.89 28.54 2.20
C ARG A 15 -0.81 27.69 2.85
N PHE A 16 0.41 27.76 2.31
CA PHE A 16 1.58 27.04 2.80
C PHE A 16 2.80 27.96 2.76
N CYS A 17 3.75 27.74 3.66
CA CYS A 17 5.03 28.44 3.64
C CYS A 17 5.95 27.85 2.58
N ASP A 18 6.41 28.67 1.64
CA ASP A 18 7.34 28.27 0.56
C ASP A 18 8.70 27.75 1.09
N SER A 19 9.08 28.11 2.32
CA SER A 19 10.39 27.76 2.89
C SER A 19 10.38 26.48 3.73
N CYS A 20 9.29 26.16 4.42
CA CYS A 20 9.23 25.01 5.33
C CYS A 20 8.03 24.08 5.12
N GLY A 21 7.12 24.43 4.20
CA GLY A 21 5.92 23.65 3.91
C GLY A 21 4.82 23.71 4.98
N ALA A 22 5.00 24.49 6.05
CA ALA A 22 3.99 24.62 7.10
C ALA A 22 2.72 25.32 6.57
N THR A 23 1.56 24.75 6.91
CA THR A 23 0.25 25.32 6.55
C THR A 23 0.01 26.61 7.31
N ILE A 24 -0.50 27.63 6.62
CA ILE A 24 -0.86 28.92 7.22
C ILE A 24 -2.39 29.01 7.17
N ALA A 25 -3.01 29.18 8.32
CA ALA A 25 -4.46 29.27 8.44
C ALA A 25 -4.96 30.56 7.79
N ASP A 26 -5.58 30.42 6.61
CA ASP A 26 -6.27 31.49 5.89
C ASP A 26 -7.61 31.79 6.59
N PRO A 27 -7.84 33.02 7.10
CA PRO A 27 -9.07 33.38 7.80
C PRO A 27 -10.32 33.40 6.89
N GLU A 28 -10.15 33.33 5.57
CA GLU A 28 -11.27 33.46 4.60
C GLU A 28 -11.99 32.13 4.31
N ALA A 29 -11.50 30.99 4.83
CA ALA A 29 -12.12 29.68 4.60
C ALA A 29 -13.33 29.34 5.51
N THR A 30 -13.71 30.21 6.46
CA THR A 30 -14.71 29.86 7.50
C THR A 30 -16.12 30.45 7.26
N ARG A 31 -16.42 31.11 6.14
CA ARG A 31 -17.75 31.71 5.93
C ARG A 31 -18.83 30.84 5.26
N LEU A 32 -18.54 29.59 4.87
CA LEU A 32 -19.55 28.69 4.31
C LEU A 32 -19.52 27.32 4.99
N ALA A 33 -20.16 27.21 6.18
CA ALA A 33 -20.96 26.07 6.67
C ALA A 33 -21.01 25.96 8.22
N PRO A 34 -21.75 26.81 8.96
CA PRO A 34 -22.04 26.54 10.35
C PRO A 34 -23.21 25.55 10.45
N ARG A 35 -23.00 24.28 10.09
CA ARG A 35 -23.90 23.17 10.52
C ARG A 35 -23.37 21.74 10.38
N ALA A 36 -22.25 21.49 9.72
CA ALA A 36 -21.74 20.11 9.53
C ALA A 36 -20.57 19.71 10.45
N GLN A 37 -19.98 20.64 11.22
CA GLN A 37 -18.74 20.38 11.98
C GLN A 37 -18.91 20.35 13.51
N ALA A 38 -20.12 20.56 14.03
CA ALA A 38 -20.38 20.57 15.47
C ALA A 38 -20.42 19.17 16.12
N GLN A 39 -20.19 18.09 15.36
CA GLN A 39 -20.32 16.73 15.91
C GLN A 39 -19.08 15.84 15.79
N GLN A 40 -17.96 16.33 15.25
CA GLN A 40 -16.74 15.51 15.14
C GLN A 40 -15.54 16.22 15.78
N GLN A 41 -15.49 16.02 17.10
CA GLN A 41 -14.28 15.59 17.81
C GLN A 41 -13.25 16.68 18.15
N ALA A 42 -13.57 17.40 19.21
CA ALA A 42 -12.60 17.68 20.26
C ALA A 42 -12.37 16.42 21.10
N VAL A 43 -11.42 15.55 20.70
CA VAL A 43 -10.65 14.67 21.60
C VAL A 43 -9.25 14.49 21.00
N MET A 44 -8.23 14.81 21.79
CA MET A 44 -6.80 14.94 21.45
C MET A 44 -6.08 13.58 21.21
N PRO A 45 -5.01 13.50 20.40
CA PRO A 45 -4.21 12.28 20.26
C PRO A 45 -2.93 12.30 21.14
N PRO A 46 -2.63 11.26 21.91
CA PRO A 46 -1.26 10.89 22.23
C PRO A 46 -0.72 9.90 21.18
N ARG A 47 0.45 10.24 20.67
CA ARG A 47 1.27 9.50 19.72
C ARG A 47 1.83 8.22 20.37
N SER A 48 1.36 7.04 19.97
CA SER A 48 2.12 5.79 20.09
C SER A 48 2.47 5.29 18.68
N LYS A 49 3.75 5.42 18.35
CA LYS A 49 4.38 4.63 17.29
C LYS A 49 4.50 3.22 17.85
N ASP A 50 3.79 2.23 17.29
CA ASP A 50 4.31 0.86 17.04
C ASP A 50 3.25 -0.18 16.66
N GLU A 51 1.94 0.12 16.73
CA GLU A 51 0.92 -0.94 16.59
C GLU A 51 0.14 -0.87 15.26
N SER A 52 0.80 -0.44 14.18
CA SER A 52 0.18 -0.36 12.85
C SER A 52 0.31 -1.64 12.02
N SER A 53 0.76 -2.76 12.59
CA SER A 53 0.97 -4.02 11.81
C SER A 53 -0.08 -5.11 12.02
N ASP A 54 -0.86 -5.10 13.12
CA ASP A 54 -1.81 -6.20 13.40
C ASP A 54 -3.28 -5.78 13.57
N LEU A 55 -3.60 -4.52 13.88
CA LEU A 55 -4.99 -4.09 14.08
C LEU A 55 -5.68 -3.50 12.84
N GLU A 56 -4.94 -3.16 11.78
CA GLU A 56 -5.51 -2.79 10.46
C GLU A 56 -5.86 -4.03 9.61
N ARG A 57 -5.87 -5.22 10.23
CA ARG A 57 -6.17 -6.50 9.60
C ARG A 57 -7.64 -6.91 9.69
N THR A 58 -8.47 -6.14 10.40
CA THR A 58 -9.88 -6.51 10.65
C THR A 58 -10.90 -5.44 10.26
N ILE A 59 -10.47 -4.26 9.78
CA ILE A 59 -11.39 -3.23 9.31
C ILE A 59 -11.54 -3.30 7.78
N PHE A 60 -12.59 -4.03 7.39
CA PHE A 60 -13.26 -4.04 6.09
C PHE A 60 -12.47 -4.64 4.90
N THR A 61 -12.71 -5.92 4.67
CA THR A 61 -13.04 -6.43 3.31
C THR A 61 -12.00 -6.19 2.21
N ALA A 62 -10.71 -6.31 2.52
CA ALA A 62 -9.68 -6.45 1.49
C ALA A 62 -9.73 -7.85 0.84
N ARG A 63 -10.81 -8.06 0.05
CA ARG A 63 -10.97 -9.07 -0.99
C ARG A 63 -10.94 -10.54 -0.53
N PRO A 64 -12.11 -11.22 -0.46
CA PRO A 64 -12.18 -12.69 -0.55
C PRO A 64 -11.33 -13.28 -1.70
N THR A 65 -10.97 -12.48 -2.71
CA THR A 65 -10.11 -12.86 -3.83
C THR A 65 -8.60 -12.90 -3.53
N MET A 66 -8.07 -12.21 -2.52
CA MET A 66 -6.64 -12.26 -2.18
C MET A 66 -6.21 -13.62 -1.62
N MET A 67 -7.13 -14.36 -1.00
CA MET A 67 -6.87 -15.71 -0.48
C MET A 67 -6.81 -16.75 -1.60
N PHE A 68 -7.72 -16.66 -2.59
CA PHE A 68 -7.69 -17.53 -3.78
C PHE A 68 -6.48 -17.28 -4.66
N ILE A 69 -6.08 -16.03 -4.84
CA ILE A 69 -4.89 -15.68 -5.62
C ILE A 69 -3.64 -16.27 -4.97
N LYS A 70 -3.45 -16.07 -3.65
CA LYS A 70 -2.31 -16.65 -2.93
C LYS A 70 -2.30 -18.18 -2.97
N ALA A 71 -3.45 -18.82 -2.74
CA ALA A 71 -3.57 -20.27 -2.81
C ALA A 71 -3.26 -20.81 -4.22
N GLY A 72 -3.75 -20.14 -5.27
CA GLY A 72 -3.49 -20.48 -6.67
C GLY A 72 -2.00 -20.36 -7.03
N TYR A 73 -1.33 -19.29 -6.60
CA TYR A 73 0.12 -19.13 -6.82
C TYR A 73 0.94 -20.21 -6.14
N ILE A 74 0.60 -20.59 -4.90
CA ILE A 74 1.29 -21.67 -4.19
C ILE A 74 1.10 -23.00 -4.93
N ALA A 75 -0.13 -23.32 -5.35
CA ALA A 75 -0.41 -24.54 -6.11
C ALA A 75 0.34 -24.57 -7.46
N ALA A 76 0.38 -23.43 -8.18
CA ALA A 76 1.11 -23.32 -9.44
C ALA A 76 2.62 -23.50 -9.27
N ALA A 77 3.21 -22.92 -8.21
CA ALA A 77 4.62 -23.09 -7.90
C ALA A 77 4.96 -24.55 -7.59
N LEU A 78 4.15 -25.23 -6.78
CA LEU A 78 4.32 -26.65 -6.49
C LEU A 78 4.20 -27.50 -7.76
N ALA A 79 3.20 -27.25 -8.60
CA ALA A 79 3.00 -27.96 -9.86
C ALA A 79 4.20 -27.77 -10.82
N ALA A 80 4.73 -26.55 -10.94
CA ALA A 80 5.90 -26.27 -11.76
C ALA A 80 7.14 -27.03 -11.26
N VAL A 81 7.40 -27.02 -9.94
CA VAL A 81 8.51 -27.78 -9.35
C VAL A 81 8.34 -29.28 -9.61
N LEU A 82 7.14 -29.83 -9.39
CA LEU A 82 6.86 -31.25 -9.63
C LEU A 82 7.03 -31.63 -11.10
N LEU A 83 6.57 -30.78 -12.02
CA LEU A 83 6.77 -30.95 -13.46
C LEU A 83 8.24 -30.92 -13.83
N THR A 84 9.03 -29.99 -13.29
CA THR A 84 10.48 -29.92 -13.57
C THR A 84 11.22 -31.16 -13.07
N ILE A 85 10.84 -31.70 -11.90
CA ILE A 85 11.40 -32.94 -11.37
C ILE A 85 11.00 -34.13 -12.25
N LEU A 86 9.73 -34.20 -12.65
CA LEU A 86 9.22 -35.27 -13.50
C LEU A 86 9.89 -35.24 -14.88
N LEU A 87 10.04 -34.06 -15.49
CA LEU A 87 10.83 -33.90 -16.70
C LEU A 87 12.28 -34.30 -16.44
N ALA A 88 12.94 -33.83 -15.39
CA ALA A 88 14.33 -34.21 -15.11
C ALA A 88 14.51 -35.73 -14.92
N MET A 89 13.50 -36.45 -14.41
CA MET A 89 13.51 -37.91 -14.35
C MET A 89 13.15 -38.58 -15.69
N LEU A 90 12.34 -37.92 -16.53
CA LEU A 90 11.89 -38.45 -17.81
C LEU A 90 12.88 -38.15 -18.95
N LEU A 91 13.53 -36.98 -19.00
CA LEU A 91 14.54 -36.58 -19.99
C LEU A 91 15.67 -37.62 -20.16
N PRO A 92 16.22 -38.24 -19.11
CA PRO A 92 17.19 -39.33 -19.22
C PRO A 92 16.61 -40.57 -19.92
N SER A 93 15.33 -40.87 -19.71
CA SER A 93 14.64 -41.98 -20.38
C SER A 93 14.35 -41.67 -21.85
N VAL A 94 14.01 -40.42 -22.21
CA VAL A 94 13.78 -40.00 -23.61
C VAL A 94 15.08 -39.73 -24.37
N SER A 95 16.19 -39.44 -23.66
CA SER A 95 17.52 -39.28 -24.27
C SER A 95 17.99 -40.55 -24.99
N TRP A 96 17.52 -41.73 -24.57
CA TRP A 96 17.74 -42.98 -25.30
C TRP A 96 16.84 -43.10 -26.55
N TYR A 97 15.63 -42.55 -26.51
CA TYR A 97 14.66 -42.62 -27.61
C TYR A 97 14.87 -41.55 -28.71
N ASN A 98 15.51 -40.41 -28.41
CA ASN A 98 15.75 -39.35 -29.40
C ASN A 98 16.96 -39.63 -30.34
N TRP A 99 17.52 -40.85 -30.27
CA TRP A 99 18.49 -41.40 -31.24
C TRP A 99 17.84 -42.33 -32.27
N LEU A 100 16.51 -42.36 -32.42
CA LEU A 100 15.90 -42.92 -33.63
C LEU A 100 15.85 -41.83 -34.72
N PRO A 101 16.70 -41.89 -35.76
CA PRO A 101 16.50 -41.06 -36.94
C PRO A 101 15.16 -41.47 -37.55
N PHE A 102 14.23 -40.52 -37.64
CA PHE A 102 13.04 -40.66 -38.46
C PHE A 102 13.51 -40.90 -39.91
N ALA A 103 13.41 -42.14 -40.37
CA ALA A 103 13.47 -42.54 -41.76
C ALA A 103 12.12 -42.26 -42.44
#